data_AF-A0A7V5V4X8-F1
#
_entry.id   AF-A0A7V5V4X8-F1
#
_cell.length_a   1.000
_cell.length_b   1.000
_cell.length_c   1.000
_cell.angle_alpha   90.00
_cell.angle_beta   90.00
_cell.angle_gamma   90.00
#
_symmetry.space_group_name_H-M   'P 1'
#
loop_
_entity.id
_entity.type
_entity.pdbx_description
1 polymer ?
#
loop_
_entity_poly.entity_id
_entity_poly.type
_entity_poly.pdbx_seq_one_letter_code
_entity_poly.pdbx_strand_id
1 'polypeptide(L)'
;MKMAIGSVMILLFILSAGVTSGLANTKEQFCATYADKAVAQYNQGKQHNLPGIVPPAWSNDRNGHYNWCMMAPENIVNSEDAKRQAYLDKNITKTAPANQVVTGVTVGQMTKVLDMGKIADMAIAQRNQSYMGCFKDLKNRDLTGFSFHAPNMTKELCMTTCQQKGFQYAGLQYSSYCFCGDSYGKSGEANNCNMPCAGNKSEICGGDWANSLYRVQAAKTVAGAIYNKRLTPKMEKMTDRPGKDYTNFIITQTEFGVNQCLQACKNDIRCKAFTYVEISDIKAHCYLKNGIPSPVKKKNCTSGIVRPNNKTDYCNNYATDAIRSSNINRTNDCNYPGNRWSSNYQSHFSFCMKAPFERSQQEIFEREKLLKKCGQSTISGDLAAYDMCYQVNKDDGKISFYPIIKNVGTHPWKSAKKVQYGIHVQYGTISTEKLYHIGPFPSWKLNAGETQELSGISIPFNSNTLYHVSWQIWHDDDTNQS
;
A
#
# COMPACT_ATOMS: atom_id res chain seq x y z
N MET A 1 58.54 -22.51 -54.82
CA MET A 1 57.58 -21.38 -54.76
C MET A 1 57.64 -20.81 -53.34
N LYS A 2 58.46 -19.76 -53.12
CA LYS A 2 58.05 -18.39 -52.75
C LYS A 2 57.02 -18.34 -51.59
N MET A 3 57.50 -18.05 -50.36
CA MET A 3 57.42 -16.74 -49.64
C MET A 3 56.02 -16.48 -49.03
N ALA A 4 55.80 -16.03 -47.80
CA ALA A 4 56.61 -15.34 -46.78
C ALA A 4 55.85 -15.37 -45.41
N ILE A 5 56.55 -15.52 -44.26
CA ILE A 5 56.82 -14.51 -43.19
C ILE A 5 55.54 -14.00 -42.48
N GLY A 6 55.37 -13.93 -41.17
CA GLY A 6 56.25 -13.98 -40.00
C GLY A 6 55.49 -13.39 -38.78
N SER A 7 56.10 -13.54 -37.61
CA SER A 7 55.57 -13.40 -36.25
C SER A 7 55.12 -11.99 -35.77
N VAL A 8 54.44 -12.01 -34.62
CA VAL A 8 54.30 -10.99 -33.55
C VAL A 8 53.13 -9.99 -33.67
N MET A 9 52.11 -10.17 -32.81
CA MET A 9 51.57 -9.06 -32.01
C MET A 9 51.03 -9.54 -30.66
N ILE A 10 51.43 -8.77 -29.66
CA ILE A 10 51.22 -8.87 -28.22
C ILE A 10 50.00 -7.98 -27.85
N LEU A 11 49.28 -8.35 -26.77
CA LEU A 11 48.31 -7.54 -25.97
C LEU A 11 46.99 -7.18 -26.69
N LEU A 12 45.78 -7.44 -26.19
CA LEU A 12 45.24 -7.34 -24.83
C LEU A 12 44.19 -8.44 -24.56
N PHE A 13 44.30 -9.09 -23.40
CA PHE A 13 43.16 -9.77 -22.77
C PHE A 13 42.18 -8.71 -22.26
N ILE A 14 41.01 -8.58 -22.90
CA ILE A 14 39.82 -8.06 -22.23
C ILE A 14 38.90 -9.26 -22.06
N LEU A 15 39.07 -9.97 -20.93
CA LEU A 15 37.99 -10.76 -20.34
C LEU A 15 36.90 -9.77 -19.94
N SER A 16 36.04 -9.39 -20.88
CA SER A 16 34.68 -9.03 -20.50
C SER A 16 33.99 -10.36 -20.20
N ALA A 17 34.07 -10.76 -18.93
CA ALA A 17 33.03 -11.58 -18.34
C ALA A 17 31.75 -10.75 -18.48
N GLY A 18 31.08 -10.92 -19.62
CA GLY A 18 29.68 -10.56 -19.75
C GLY A 18 28.96 -11.39 -18.71
N VAL A 19 28.66 -10.72 -17.60
CA VAL A 19 27.85 -11.24 -16.51
C VAL A 19 26.53 -11.67 -17.15
N THR A 20 26.38 -12.96 -17.42
CA THR A 20 25.07 -13.56 -17.54
C THR A 20 24.50 -13.53 -16.13
N SER A 21 23.84 -12.41 -15.78
CA SER A 21 22.96 -12.39 -14.63
C SER A 21 21.80 -13.34 -14.97
N GLY A 22 21.98 -14.62 -14.60
CA GLY A 22 20.87 -15.53 -14.43
C GLY A 22 19.97 -14.93 -13.36
N LEU A 23 18.97 -14.16 -13.78
CA LEU A 23 17.87 -13.75 -12.93
C LEU A 23 17.24 -15.03 -12.41
N ALA A 24 17.37 -15.29 -11.12
CA ALA A 24 16.56 -16.31 -10.46
C ALA A 24 15.09 -15.92 -10.67
N ASN A 25 14.34 -16.71 -11.44
CA ASN A 25 12.92 -16.51 -11.68
C ASN A 25 12.18 -16.60 -10.32
N THR A 26 11.70 -15.46 -9.82
CA THR A 26 10.91 -15.43 -8.58
C THR A 26 9.56 -16.14 -8.78
N LYS A 27 9.00 -16.74 -7.72
CA LYS A 27 7.69 -17.42 -7.78
C LYS A 27 6.60 -16.44 -8.22
N GLU A 28 6.73 -15.16 -7.84
CA GLU A 28 5.86 -14.06 -8.23
C GLU A 28 5.91 -13.80 -9.74
N GLN A 29 7.11 -13.78 -10.34
CA GLN A 29 7.27 -13.63 -11.81
C GLN A 29 6.77 -14.86 -12.56
N PHE A 30 7.06 -16.06 -12.04
CA PHE A 30 6.52 -17.32 -12.57
C PHE A 30 4.99 -17.31 -12.55
N CYS A 31 4.37 -16.94 -11.43
CA CYS A 31 2.93 -16.93 -11.27
C CYS A 31 2.22 -15.79 -12.01
N ALA A 32 2.87 -14.64 -12.19
CA ALA A 32 2.37 -13.57 -13.06
C ALA A 32 2.28 -14.07 -14.51
N THR A 33 3.35 -14.71 -14.98
CA THR A 33 3.43 -15.29 -16.32
C THR A 33 2.40 -16.40 -16.52
N TYR A 34 2.26 -17.31 -15.55
CA TYR A 34 1.22 -18.35 -15.57
C TYR A 34 -0.19 -17.75 -15.65
N ALA A 35 -0.48 -16.73 -14.83
CA ALA A 35 -1.81 -16.12 -14.77
C ALA A 35 -2.20 -15.45 -16.10
N ASP A 36 -1.26 -14.75 -16.73
CA ASP A 36 -1.44 -14.18 -18.07
C ASP A 36 -1.69 -15.27 -19.11
N LYS A 37 -0.89 -16.35 -19.07
CA LYS A 37 -1.01 -17.48 -19.98
C LYS A 37 -2.35 -18.22 -19.83
N ALA A 38 -2.81 -18.43 -18.60
CA ALA A 38 -4.08 -19.10 -18.31
C ALA A 38 -5.29 -18.30 -18.82
N VAL A 39 -5.27 -16.97 -18.69
CA VAL A 39 -6.31 -16.09 -19.24
C VAL A 39 -6.27 -16.08 -20.77
N ALA A 40 -5.08 -16.05 -21.38
CA ALA A 40 -4.94 -16.12 -22.83
C ALA A 40 -5.49 -17.44 -23.40
N GLN A 41 -5.17 -18.57 -22.77
CA GLN A 41 -5.71 -19.89 -23.12
C GLN A 41 -7.25 -19.93 -23.00
N TYR A 42 -7.80 -19.37 -21.92
CA TYR A 42 -9.26 -19.22 -21.76
C TYR A 42 -9.89 -18.42 -22.89
N ASN A 43 -9.31 -17.28 -23.25
CA ASN A 43 -9.82 -16.44 -24.33
C ASN A 43 -9.75 -17.14 -25.69
N GLN A 44 -8.67 -17.88 -25.95
CA GLN A 44 -8.51 -18.70 -27.15
C GLN A 44 -9.59 -19.79 -27.23
N GLY A 45 -9.83 -20.52 -26.13
CA GLY A 45 -10.90 -21.52 -26.07
C GLY A 45 -12.29 -20.92 -26.28
N LYS A 46 -12.55 -19.71 -25.73
CA LYS A 46 -13.81 -18.98 -25.97
C LYS A 46 -13.95 -18.50 -27.41
N GLN A 47 -12.89 -17.99 -28.02
CA GLN A 47 -12.90 -17.51 -29.41
C GLN A 47 -13.28 -18.64 -30.39
N HIS A 48 -12.80 -19.86 -30.15
CA HIS A 48 -13.10 -21.03 -30.96
C HIS A 48 -14.37 -21.78 -30.51
N ASN A 49 -15.15 -21.22 -29.58
CA ASN A 49 -16.37 -21.83 -29.03
C ASN A 49 -16.17 -23.27 -28.53
N LEU A 50 -15.03 -23.56 -27.90
CA LEU A 50 -14.72 -24.91 -27.44
C LEU A 50 -15.62 -25.32 -26.25
N PRO A 51 -16.13 -26.57 -26.22
CA PRO A 51 -16.97 -27.05 -25.13
C PRO A 51 -16.16 -27.27 -23.84
N GLY A 52 -16.77 -27.15 -22.65
CA GLY A 52 -16.08 -27.47 -21.38
C GLY A 52 -15.09 -26.42 -20.86
N ILE A 53 -15.03 -25.23 -21.47
CA ILE A 53 -14.32 -24.05 -20.95
C ILE A 53 -15.11 -23.44 -19.78
N VAL A 54 -14.93 -24.01 -18.58
CA VAL A 54 -15.62 -23.61 -17.34
C VAL A 54 -14.65 -23.32 -16.17
N PRO A 55 -15.00 -22.40 -15.26
CA PRO A 55 -14.19 -22.11 -14.06
C PRO A 55 -14.00 -23.32 -13.13
N PRO A 56 -12.97 -23.33 -12.27
CA PRO A 56 -11.97 -22.25 -12.09
C PRO A 56 -10.81 -22.31 -13.09
N ALA A 57 -10.50 -23.50 -13.63
CA ALA A 57 -9.34 -23.74 -14.50
C ALA A 57 -9.40 -22.93 -15.81
N TRP A 58 -10.60 -22.65 -16.32
CA TRP A 58 -10.85 -21.81 -17.49
C TRP A 58 -11.66 -20.57 -17.09
N SER A 59 -10.97 -19.49 -16.77
CA SER A 59 -11.59 -18.21 -16.42
C SER A 59 -10.73 -17.02 -16.88
N ASN A 60 -11.35 -15.85 -17.01
CA ASN A 60 -10.65 -14.58 -17.25
C ASN A 60 -10.19 -13.89 -15.95
N ASP A 61 -10.31 -14.56 -14.81
CA ASP A 61 -9.87 -14.02 -13.52
C ASP A 61 -8.36 -14.21 -13.35
N ARG A 62 -7.59 -13.27 -13.91
CA ARG A 62 -6.13 -13.23 -13.79
C ARG A 62 -5.67 -13.29 -12.32
N ASN A 63 -6.35 -12.58 -11.43
CA ASN A 63 -5.99 -12.56 -10.01
C ASN A 63 -6.30 -13.90 -9.34
N GLY A 64 -7.39 -14.57 -9.73
CA GLY A 64 -7.68 -15.95 -9.36
C GLY A 64 -6.58 -16.92 -9.76
N HIS A 65 -6.11 -16.88 -11.00
CA HIS A 65 -5.00 -17.73 -11.48
C HIS A 65 -3.67 -17.42 -10.80
N TYR A 66 -3.36 -16.14 -10.60
CA TYR A 66 -2.16 -15.70 -9.88
C TYR A 66 -2.16 -16.19 -8.43
N ASN A 67 -3.25 -15.94 -7.71
CA ASN A 67 -3.40 -16.35 -6.31
C ASN A 67 -3.38 -17.88 -6.17
N TRP A 68 -4.01 -18.61 -7.09
CA TRP A 68 -3.93 -20.06 -7.12
C TRP A 68 -2.49 -20.56 -7.36
N CYS A 69 -1.77 -19.99 -8.32
CA CYS A 69 -0.37 -20.36 -8.60
C CYS A 69 0.55 -20.08 -7.41
N MET A 70 0.36 -18.95 -6.72
CA MET A 70 1.17 -18.60 -5.53
C MET A 70 1.03 -19.65 -4.41
N MET A 71 -0.12 -20.32 -4.32
CA MET A 71 -0.40 -21.39 -3.35
C MET A 71 -0.08 -22.81 -3.88
N ALA A 72 0.01 -22.99 -5.20
CA ALA A 72 0.25 -24.29 -5.81
C ALA A 72 1.76 -24.61 -5.94
N PRO A 73 2.16 -25.89 -5.86
CA PRO A 73 3.49 -26.34 -6.26
C PRO A 73 3.72 -26.14 -7.76
N GLU A 74 4.95 -25.78 -8.16
CA GLU A 74 5.27 -25.42 -9.55
C GLU A 74 4.94 -26.54 -10.56
N ASN A 75 5.18 -27.79 -10.20
CA ASN A 75 4.83 -28.95 -11.03
C ASN A 75 3.31 -29.10 -11.25
N ILE A 76 2.47 -28.70 -10.29
CA ILE A 76 1.01 -28.69 -10.43
C ILE A 76 0.57 -27.56 -11.34
N VAL A 77 1.19 -26.39 -11.22
CA VAL A 77 0.96 -25.22 -12.08
C VAL A 77 1.31 -25.56 -13.54
N ASN A 78 2.49 -26.13 -13.75
CA ASN A 78 2.97 -26.57 -15.07
C ASN A 78 2.10 -27.70 -15.64
N SER A 79 1.64 -28.64 -14.82
CA SER A 79 0.70 -29.68 -15.23
C SER A 79 -0.64 -29.09 -15.70
N GLU A 80 -1.17 -28.11 -14.98
CA GLU A 80 -2.45 -27.50 -15.32
C GLU A 80 -2.37 -26.63 -16.58
N ASP A 81 -1.27 -25.89 -16.76
CA ASP A 81 -0.95 -25.19 -18.00
C ASP A 81 -0.83 -26.17 -19.19
N ALA A 82 -0.10 -27.26 -19.02
CA ALA A 82 0.08 -28.27 -20.07
C ALA A 82 -1.25 -28.93 -20.46
N LYS A 83 -2.16 -29.19 -19.51
CA LYS A 83 -3.50 -29.73 -19.80
C LYS A 83 -4.33 -28.76 -20.63
N ARG A 84 -4.32 -27.46 -20.29
CA ARG A 84 -5.03 -26.44 -21.08
C ARG A 84 -4.45 -26.33 -22.48
N GLN A 85 -3.13 -26.31 -22.60
CA GLN A 85 -2.47 -26.26 -23.89
C GLN A 85 -2.80 -27.49 -24.75
N ALA A 86 -2.69 -28.70 -24.20
CA ALA A 86 -3.03 -29.93 -24.91
C ALA A 86 -4.52 -29.99 -25.31
N TYR A 87 -5.42 -29.43 -24.49
CA TYR A 87 -6.82 -29.31 -24.83
C TYR A 87 -7.03 -28.35 -26.01
N LEU A 88 -6.37 -27.20 -26.03
CA LEU A 88 -6.42 -26.26 -27.16
C LEU A 88 -5.84 -26.89 -28.42
N ASP A 89 -4.66 -27.49 -28.33
CA ASP A 89 -3.97 -28.11 -29.47
C ASP A 89 -4.76 -29.28 -30.07
N LYS A 90 -5.52 -30.01 -29.25
CA LYS A 90 -6.39 -31.10 -29.68
C LYS A 90 -7.66 -30.62 -30.39
N ASN A 91 -8.25 -29.51 -29.93
CA ASN A 91 -9.58 -29.07 -30.38
C ASN A 91 -9.53 -27.89 -31.36
N ILE A 92 -8.40 -27.21 -31.47
CA ILE A 92 -8.12 -26.19 -32.48
C ILE A 92 -7.14 -26.84 -33.45
N THR A 93 -7.65 -27.54 -34.46
CA THR A 93 -6.83 -28.25 -35.45
C THR A 93 -5.78 -27.33 -36.06
N LYS A 94 -4.53 -27.81 -36.12
CA LYS A 94 -3.41 -27.13 -36.79
C LYS A 94 -3.72 -26.92 -38.27
N THR A 95 -4.23 -25.75 -38.64
CA THR A 95 -3.90 -25.14 -39.92
C THR A 95 -2.79 -24.12 -39.66
N ALA A 96 -1.54 -24.58 -39.71
CA ALA A 96 -0.46 -23.68 -40.08
C ALA A 96 -0.54 -23.44 -41.61
N PRO A 97 -0.04 -22.30 -42.07
CA PRO A 97 1.31 -22.39 -42.61
C PRO A 97 2.30 -21.44 -41.95
N ALA A 98 3.55 -21.84 -42.14
CA ALA A 98 4.77 -21.29 -41.59
C ALA A 98 5.12 -19.87 -42.09
N ASN A 99 6.17 -19.34 -41.46
CA ASN A 99 6.93 -18.14 -41.76
C ASN A 99 6.28 -16.80 -41.38
N GLN A 100 6.72 -16.26 -40.24
CA GLN A 100 7.69 -15.17 -40.33
C GLN A 100 8.60 -15.17 -39.10
N VAL A 101 9.87 -15.48 -39.37
CA VAL A 101 10.99 -15.02 -38.58
C VAL A 101 10.97 -13.49 -38.65
N VAL A 102 10.72 -12.82 -37.53
CA VAL A 102 11.12 -11.42 -37.38
C VAL A 102 12.35 -11.42 -36.50
N THR A 103 13.50 -11.49 -37.16
CA THR A 103 14.77 -11.02 -36.65
C THR A 103 14.67 -9.53 -36.34
N GLY A 104 15.09 -9.14 -35.13
CA GLY A 104 15.49 -7.76 -34.82
C GLY A 104 14.41 -6.86 -34.24
N VAL A 105 14.33 -6.82 -32.92
CA VAL A 105 14.15 -5.54 -32.22
C VAL A 105 15.25 -5.45 -31.18
N THR A 106 16.06 -4.41 -31.33
CA THR A 106 17.22 -4.07 -30.53
C THR A 106 16.86 -3.84 -29.07
N VAL A 107 17.77 -4.28 -28.18
CA VAL A 107 17.85 -3.84 -26.80
C VAL A 107 18.01 -2.31 -26.80
N GLY A 108 16.98 -1.59 -26.39
CA GLY A 108 17.00 -0.13 -26.39
C GLY A 108 15.84 0.44 -25.61
N GLN A 109 16.13 0.85 -24.37
CA GLN A 109 15.35 1.73 -23.50
C GLN A 109 14.14 1.12 -22.75
N MET A 110 14.45 0.39 -21.67
CA MET A 110 13.68 0.51 -20.43
C MET A 110 14.58 1.05 -19.32
N THR A 111 14.47 2.34 -19.04
CA THR A 111 14.72 2.91 -17.71
C THR A 111 13.79 4.10 -17.54
N LYS A 112 12.68 3.87 -16.84
CA LYS A 112 12.03 4.93 -16.06
C LYS A 112 11.80 4.37 -14.66
N VAL A 113 12.90 4.30 -13.91
CA VAL A 113 12.87 4.08 -12.46
C VAL A 113 12.05 5.21 -11.85
N LEU A 114 11.04 4.86 -11.05
CA LEU A 114 10.34 5.84 -10.23
C LEU A 114 11.32 6.36 -9.17
N ASP A 115 11.66 7.63 -9.27
CA ASP A 115 12.55 8.34 -8.37
C ASP A 115 11.89 8.49 -6.98
N MET A 116 12.52 7.92 -5.95
CA MET A 116 12.06 8.05 -4.55
C MET A 116 12.19 9.50 -4.02
N GLY A 117 12.97 10.36 -4.67
CA GLY A 117 13.00 11.81 -4.41
C GLY A 117 11.67 12.49 -4.72
N LYS A 118 10.95 12.05 -5.76
CA LYS A 118 9.63 12.60 -6.12
C LYS A 118 8.55 12.36 -5.07
N ILE A 119 8.64 11.29 -4.28
CA ILE A 119 7.66 11.01 -3.22
C ILE A 119 7.88 11.95 -2.02
N ALA A 120 9.14 12.27 -1.69
CA ALA A 120 9.48 13.30 -0.70
C ALA A 120 9.10 14.70 -1.19
N ASP A 121 9.34 15.01 -2.47
CA ASP A 121 8.95 16.27 -3.10
C ASP A 121 7.43 16.44 -3.20
N MET A 122 6.66 15.34 -3.39
CA MET A 122 5.19 15.38 -3.34
C MET A 122 4.66 15.61 -1.93
N ALA A 123 5.32 15.08 -0.88
CA ALA A 123 4.99 15.35 0.51
C ALA A 123 5.34 16.79 0.94
N ILE A 124 6.43 17.34 0.41
CA ILE A 124 6.84 18.75 0.60
C ILE A 124 5.94 19.69 -0.23
N ALA A 125 5.51 19.30 -1.43
CA ALA A 125 4.53 20.03 -2.25
C ALA A 125 3.13 20.08 -1.62
N GLN A 126 2.72 19.05 -0.86
CA GLN A 126 1.44 19.05 -0.14
C GLN A 126 1.40 20.05 1.03
N ARG A 127 2.54 20.30 1.68
CA ARG A 127 2.69 21.35 2.71
C ARG A 127 2.61 22.76 2.10
N ASN A 128 3.01 22.92 0.84
CA ASN A 128 3.02 24.21 0.14
C ASN A 128 1.69 24.53 -0.60
N GLN A 129 0.80 23.55 -0.80
CA GLN A 129 -0.53 23.76 -1.39
C GLN A 129 -1.62 24.15 -0.36
N SER A 130 -1.31 24.13 0.94
CA SER A 130 -2.29 24.40 2.00
C SER A 130 -2.34 25.86 2.42
N TYR A 131 -1.28 26.65 2.22
CA TYR A 131 -1.25 28.06 2.58
C TYR A 131 -2.01 28.90 1.54
N MET A 132 -2.95 29.71 2.00
CA MET A 132 -3.86 30.48 1.15
C MET A 132 -3.54 31.97 1.13
N GLY A 133 -2.62 32.42 1.98
CA GLY A 133 -2.24 33.83 2.09
C GLY A 133 -2.49 34.40 3.48
N CYS A 134 -2.31 35.71 3.59
CA CYS A 134 -2.50 36.48 4.81
C CYS A 134 -3.77 37.34 4.66
N PHE A 135 -4.67 37.26 5.64
CA PHE A 135 -5.98 37.93 5.57
C PHE A 135 -6.24 38.78 6.81
N LYS A 136 -6.92 39.92 6.61
CA LYS A 136 -7.27 40.83 7.70
C LYS A 136 -8.31 40.20 8.62
N ASP A 137 -8.11 40.35 9.92
CA ASP A 137 -9.10 40.07 10.94
C ASP A 137 -9.56 41.37 11.59
N LEU A 138 -10.80 41.41 12.07
CA LEU A 138 -11.39 42.59 12.70
C LEU A 138 -12.29 42.16 13.85
N LYS A 139 -12.88 43.13 14.58
CA LYS A 139 -13.84 42.87 15.66
C LYS A 139 -14.90 41.83 15.26
N ASN A 140 -15.39 41.91 14.03
CA ASN A 140 -16.14 40.82 13.41
C ASN A 140 -15.15 39.85 12.76
N ARG A 141 -14.88 38.71 13.42
CA ARG A 141 -13.82 37.76 13.04
C ARG A 141 -13.91 37.21 11.62
N ASP A 142 -12.81 37.18 10.87
CA ASP A 142 -12.77 36.64 9.51
C ASP A 142 -13.15 35.15 9.46
N LEU A 143 -12.67 34.37 10.42
CA LEU A 143 -13.11 32.99 10.66
C LEU A 143 -13.99 32.95 11.91
N THR A 144 -15.27 32.59 11.75
CA THR A 144 -16.30 32.69 12.81
C THR A 144 -16.69 31.37 13.46
N GLY A 145 -15.99 30.27 13.15
CA GLY A 145 -16.34 28.92 13.61
C GLY A 145 -15.87 28.62 15.03
N PHE A 146 -14.70 27.99 15.15
CA PHE A 146 -14.10 27.62 16.43
C PHE A 146 -12.78 28.39 16.62
N SER A 147 -12.41 28.70 17.86
CA SER A 147 -11.11 29.33 18.13
C SER A 147 -10.53 28.91 19.48
N PHE A 148 -9.21 28.94 19.59
CA PHE A 148 -8.50 28.68 20.84
C PHE A 148 -7.12 29.37 20.86
N HIS A 149 -6.57 29.51 22.06
CA HIS A 149 -5.22 30.00 22.33
C HIS A 149 -4.37 28.86 22.91
N ALA A 150 -3.09 28.78 22.53
CA ALA A 150 -2.14 27.85 23.15
C ALA A 150 -0.73 28.46 23.23
N PRO A 151 -0.01 28.30 24.37
CA PRO A 151 1.34 28.82 24.54
C PRO A 151 2.39 28.07 23.71
N ASN A 152 2.08 26.85 23.27
CA ASN A 152 2.93 26.01 22.40
C ASN A 152 2.35 25.88 20.97
N MET A 153 1.68 26.92 20.47
CA MET A 153 1.04 26.91 19.15
C MET A 153 2.02 26.59 18.00
N THR A 154 1.61 25.72 17.07
CA THR A 154 2.27 25.41 15.80
C THR A 154 1.25 25.41 14.66
N LYS A 155 1.71 25.47 13.41
CA LYS A 155 0.81 25.36 12.23
C LYS A 155 0.04 24.03 12.25
N GLU A 156 0.74 22.94 12.52
CA GLU A 156 0.16 21.58 12.58
C GLU A 156 -0.94 21.47 13.63
N LEU A 157 -0.72 22.01 14.83
CA LEU A 157 -1.70 21.98 15.91
C LEU A 157 -3.00 22.71 15.53
N CYS A 158 -2.89 23.92 14.98
CA CYS A 158 -4.05 24.69 14.57
C CYS A 158 -4.78 24.02 13.40
N MET A 159 -4.04 23.65 12.35
CA MET A 159 -4.62 23.04 11.16
C MET A 159 -5.34 21.73 11.52
N THR A 160 -4.71 20.84 12.28
CA THR A 160 -5.30 19.56 12.69
C THR A 160 -6.52 19.74 13.57
N THR A 161 -6.52 20.74 14.47
CA THR A 161 -7.68 21.02 15.34
C THR A 161 -8.87 21.52 14.53
N CYS A 162 -8.68 22.49 13.64
CA CYS A 162 -9.74 22.97 12.75
C CYS A 162 -10.27 21.87 11.83
N GLN A 163 -9.35 21.02 11.35
CA GLN A 163 -9.68 19.79 10.65
C GLN A 163 -10.62 18.93 11.50
N GLN A 164 -10.21 18.50 12.69
CA GLN A 164 -10.96 17.62 13.60
C GLN A 164 -12.34 18.16 13.98
N LYS A 165 -12.47 19.49 14.04
CA LYS A 165 -13.73 20.19 14.31
C LYS A 165 -14.65 20.29 13.08
N GLY A 166 -14.18 19.86 11.90
CA GLY A 166 -14.96 19.78 10.67
C GLY A 166 -14.96 21.03 9.80
N PHE A 167 -14.09 22.01 10.09
CA PHE A 167 -14.01 23.26 9.33
C PHE A 167 -13.14 23.10 8.08
N GLN A 168 -13.37 23.95 7.08
CA GLN A 168 -12.59 23.97 5.82
C GLN A 168 -11.32 24.82 5.88
N TYR A 169 -11.24 25.77 6.82
CA TYR A 169 -10.13 26.71 6.93
C TYR A 169 -9.63 26.83 8.38
N ALA A 170 -8.32 27.08 8.50
CA ALA A 170 -7.64 27.42 9.73
C ALA A 170 -6.87 28.74 9.53
N GLY A 171 -6.94 29.64 10.50
CA GLY A 171 -6.22 30.91 10.53
C GLY A 171 -5.39 31.01 11.80
N LEU A 172 -4.08 31.20 11.68
CA LEU A 172 -3.20 31.45 12.82
C LEU A 172 -3.02 32.96 12.98
N GLN A 173 -3.14 33.46 14.22
CA GLN A 173 -3.03 34.87 14.56
C GLN A 173 -2.17 35.06 15.80
N TYR A 174 -1.49 36.20 15.88
CA TYR A 174 -0.82 36.67 17.08
C TYR A 174 0.08 35.61 17.78
N SER A 175 0.85 34.85 16.99
CA SER A 175 1.77 33.77 17.40
C SER A 175 1.16 32.54 18.07
N SER A 176 -0.03 32.67 18.67
CA SER A 176 -0.54 31.76 19.69
C SER A 176 -2.04 31.49 19.60
N TYR A 177 -2.74 32.14 18.67
CA TYR A 177 -4.17 31.97 18.46
C TYR A 177 -4.45 31.19 17.18
N CYS A 178 -5.48 30.37 17.24
CA CYS A 178 -5.99 29.60 16.13
C CYS A 178 -7.49 29.86 15.97
N PHE A 179 -7.92 30.12 14.74
CA PHE A 179 -9.30 30.32 14.34
C PHE A 179 -9.67 29.35 13.22
N CYS A 180 -10.90 28.84 13.24
CA CYS A 180 -11.42 27.87 12.29
C CYS A 180 -12.70 28.41 11.66
N GLY A 181 -12.97 28.08 10.41
CA GLY A 181 -14.17 28.53 9.72
C GLY A 181 -14.40 27.84 8.39
N ASP A 182 -15.59 28.05 7.83
CA ASP A 182 -15.99 27.52 6.52
C ASP A 182 -15.99 28.58 5.41
N SER A 183 -15.66 29.82 5.77
CA SER A 183 -15.46 30.94 4.86
C SER A 183 -14.36 31.86 5.40
N TYR A 184 -13.78 32.68 4.54
CA TYR A 184 -12.67 33.60 4.87
C TYR A 184 -12.65 34.79 3.91
N GLY A 185 -11.80 35.78 4.21
CA GLY A 185 -11.44 36.85 3.29
C GLY A 185 -12.46 37.99 3.22
N LYS A 186 -13.39 38.09 4.17
CA LYS A 186 -14.45 39.12 4.14
C LYS A 186 -13.90 40.55 4.28
N SER A 187 -12.73 40.65 4.91
CA SER A 187 -12.02 41.92 5.13
C SER A 187 -10.84 42.11 4.18
N GLY A 188 -10.63 41.18 3.22
CA GLY A 188 -9.55 41.21 2.25
C GLY A 188 -8.18 40.76 2.78
N GLU A 189 -7.17 40.87 1.91
CA GLU A 189 -5.79 40.45 2.19
C GLU A 189 -5.06 41.41 3.13
N ALA A 190 -4.10 40.86 3.87
CA ALA A 190 -3.17 41.55 4.74
C ALA A 190 -1.72 41.21 4.35
N ASN A 191 -0.75 41.99 4.82
CA ASN A 191 0.68 41.80 4.54
C ASN A 191 1.54 41.67 5.81
N ASN A 192 0.93 41.70 7.00
CA ASN A 192 1.62 41.70 8.29
C ASN A 192 1.59 40.34 9.00
N CYS A 193 1.39 39.22 8.29
CA CYS A 193 1.52 37.87 8.86
C CYS A 193 2.98 37.45 8.94
N ASN A 194 3.74 38.01 9.89
CA ASN A 194 5.18 37.84 10.02
C ASN A 194 5.63 37.37 11.41
N MET A 195 4.69 37.04 12.31
CA MET A 195 5.05 36.66 13.67
C MET A 195 5.34 35.16 13.80
N PRO A 196 6.44 34.78 14.47
CA PRO A 196 6.79 33.38 14.65
C PRO A 196 5.81 32.68 15.60
N CYS A 197 5.58 31.39 15.39
CA CYS A 197 4.73 30.59 16.25
C CYS A 197 5.30 30.48 17.67
N ALA A 198 4.42 30.41 18.67
CA ALA A 198 4.83 30.32 20.07
C ALA A 198 5.55 29.00 20.39
N GLY A 199 5.10 27.88 19.80
CA GLY A 199 5.68 26.54 20.00
C GLY A 199 6.73 26.11 18.96
N ASN A 200 6.86 26.82 17.84
CA ASN A 200 7.91 26.57 16.84
C ASN A 200 8.37 27.88 16.17
N LYS A 201 9.53 28.39 16.57
CA LYS A 201 10.05 29.68 16.08
C LYS A 201 10.46 29.67 14.60
N SER A 202 10.60 28.50 13.97
CA SER A 202 10.88 28.36 12.53
C SER A 202 9.62 28.48 11.66
N GLU A 203 8.44 28.61 12.26
CA GLU A 203 7.15 28.74 11.58
C GLU A 203 6.54 30.13 11.81
N ILE A 204 5.74 30.61 10.85
CA ILE A 204 4.96 31.85 10.95
C ILE A 204 3.50 31.55 11.31
N CYS A 205 2.95 32.25 12.30
CA CYS A 205 1.62 32.09 12.88
C CYS A 205 0.85 33.42 12.94
N GLY A 206 0.68 34.07 11.78
CA GLY A 206 -0.12 35.28 11.64
C GLY A 206 0.59 36.57 12.05
N GLY A 207 -0.23 37.58 12.34
CA GLY A 207 0.18 38.92 12.75
C GLY A 207 -0.83 39.56 13.69
N ASP A 208 -0.61 40.82 14.05
CA ASP A 208 -1.62 41.59 14.78
C ASP A 208 -2.85 41.80 13.87
N TRP A 209 -4.01 41.34 14.36
CA TRP A 209 -5.27 41.31 13.60
C TRP A 209 -5.14 40.77 12.17
N ALA A 210 -4.24 39.80 11.95
CA ALA A 210 -3.99 39.19 10.65
C ALA A 210 -3.79 37.68 10.75
N ASN A 211 -4.51 36.94 9.90
CA ASN A 211 -4.54 35.49 9.89
C ASN A 211 -3.63 34.94 8.79
N SER A 212 -2.61 34.15 9.15
CA SER A 212 -1.98 33.22 8.21
C SER A 212 -2.99 32.11 7.93
N LEU A 213 -3.60 32.13 6.74
CA LEU A 213 -4.71 31.26 6.40
C LEU A 213 -4.25 29.99 5.70
N TYR A 214 -4.82 28.86 6.12
CA TYR A 214 -4.60 27.54 5.57
C TYR A 214 -5.91 26.87 5.21
N ARG A 215 -5.95 26.21 4.06
CA ARG A 215 -6.97 25.23 3.75
C ARG A 215 -6.71 23.99 4.60
N VAL A 216 -7.73 23.53 5.33
CA VAL A 216 -7.69 22.26 6.03
C VAL A 216 -8.72 21.34 5.39
N GLN A 217 -8.32 20.14 5.00
CA GLN A 217 -9.29 19.16 4.49
C GLN A 217 -10.17 18.73 5.66
N ALA A 218 -11.36 19.33 5.84
CA ALA A 218 -12.27 19.06 6.95
C ALA A 218 -12.18 17.59 7.41
N ALA A 219 -11.80 17.37 8.67
CA ALA A 219 -11.61 16.01 9.14
C ALA A 219 -13.00 15.43 9.17
N LYS A 220 -13.12 14.32 8.45
CA LYS A 220 -14.26 13.43 8.50
C LYS A 220 -14.63 13.28 9.98
N THR A 221 -15.77 13.83 10.40
CA THR A 221 -16.33 13.54 11.72
C THR A 221 -16.32 12.03 11.88
N VAL A 222 -15.93 11.50 13.05
CA VAL A 222 -15.84 10.04 13.24
C VAL A 222 -17.19 9.37 12.92
N ALA A 223 -18.32 10.08 13.10
CA ALA A 223 -19.63 9.66 12.61
C ALA A 223 -19.74 9.62 11.06
N GLY A 224 -19.23 10.62 10.33
CA GLY A 224 -19.18 10.65 8.86
C GLY A 224 -18.13 9.73 8.23
N ALA A 225 -17.02 9.46 8.92
CA ALA A 225 -16.00 8.50 8.53
C ALA A 225 -16.50 7.05 8.66
N ILE A 226 -17.38 6.78 9.62
CA ILE A 226 -18.10 5.51 9.76
C ILE A 226 -19.19 5.39 8.68
N TYR A 227 -19.91 6.47 8.37
CA TYR A 227 -21.04 6.44 7.42
C TYR A 227 -20.64 6.23 5.95
N ASN A 228 -19.40 6.57 5.56
CA ASN A 228 -19.02 6.66 4.14
C ASN A 228 -18.17 5.50 3.59
N LYS A 229 -17.65 4.58 4.42
CA LYS A 229 -16.65 3.59 3.95
C LYS A 229 -17.23 2.24 3.50
N ARG A 230 -18.36 1.78 4.05
CA ARG A 230 -18.58 0.32 4.17
C ARG A 230 -19.98 -0.17 3.81
N LEU A 231 -20.39 0.21 2.60
CA LEU A 231 -21.31 -0.59 1.80
C LEU A 231 -20.52 -1.19 0.64
N THR A 232 -20.67 -2.49 0.39
CA THR A 232 -20.34 -3.02 -0.93
C THR A 232 -21.32 -2.40 -1.92
N PRO A 233 -20.83 -1.58 -2.87
CA PRO A 233 -21.70 -0.97 -3.86
C PRO A 233 -22.25 -2.06 -4.77
N LYS A 234 -23.54 -2.00 -5.12
CA LYS A 234 -24.07 -2.82 -6.20
C LYS A 234 -23.59 -2.22 -7.52
N MET A 235 -22.70 -2.92 -8.21
CA MET A 235 -22.17 -2.50 -9.50
C MET A 235 -23.02 -3.05 -10.64
N GLU A 236 -23.39 -2.19 -11.58
CA GLU A 236 -24.27 -2.51 -12.71
C GLU A 236 -23.57 -2.14 -14.01
N LYS A 237 -23.04 -3.15 -14.71
CA LYS A 237 -22.39 -2.99 -16.01
C LYS A 237 -23.43 -2.66 -17.09
N MET A 238 -22.98 -1.97 -18.15
CA MET A 238 -23.80 -1.57 -19.31
C MET A 238 -25.11 -0.88 -18.90
N THR A 239 -25.02 -0.05 -17.85
CA THR A 239 -26.19 0.55 -17.20
C THR A 239 -25.91 2.00 -16.89
N ASP A 240 -26.75 2.87 -17.44
CA ASP A 240 -26.88 4.29 -17.09
C ASP A 240 -28.04 4.45 -16.09
N ARG A 241 -27.96 5.46 -15.23
CA ARG A 241 -29.05 5.84 -14.32
C ARG A 241 -29.29 7.34 -14.50
N PRO A 242 -30.00 7.78 -15.54
CA PRO A 242 -30.06 9.19 -15.90
C PRO A 242 -30.77 10.06 -14.84
N GLY A 243 -30.20 11.25 -14.57
CA GLY A 243 -30.78 12.24 -13.66
C GLY A 243 -30.32 12.13 -12.21
N LYS A 244 -30.79 13.08 -11.38
CA LYS A 244 -30.38 13.24 -9.96
C LYS A 244 -28.88 13.48 -9.77
N ASP A 245 -28.19 13.89 -10.83
CA ASP A 245 -26.79 14.31 -10.78
C ASP A 245 -26.68 15.63 -10.02
N TYR A 246 -25.82 15.68 -9.01
CA TYR A 246 -25.56 16.91 -8.25
C TYR A 246 -24.13 17.41 -8.41
N THR A 247 -23.22 16.55 -8.91
CA THR A 247 -21.88 16.95 -9.32
C THR A 247 -21.32 15.94 -10.32
N ASN A 248 -20.34 16.38 -11.11
CA ASN A 248 -19.65 15.53 -12.06
C ASN A 248 -18.18 15.96 -12.21
N PHE A 249 -17.34 15.04 -12.70
CA PHE A 249 -15.93 15.30 -12.96
C PHE A 249 -15.38 14.40 -14.07
N ILE A 250 -14.27 14.83 -14.67
CA ILE A 250 -13.57 14.10 -15.73
C ILE A 250 -12.48 13.22 -15.10
N ILE A 251 -12.36 12.00 -15.62
CA ILE A 251 -11.31 11.05 -15.30
C ILE A 251 -10.41 10.92 -16.53
N THR A 252 -9.11 11.15 -16.35
CA THR A 252 -8.09 11.16 -17.42
C THR A 252 -7.19 9.91 -17.45
N GLN A 253 -7.50 8.90 -16.63
CA GLN A 253 -6.85 7.58 -16.60
C GLN A 253 -7.92 6.50 -16.31
N THR A 254 -8.27 5.69 -17.32
CA THR A 254 -9.42 4.78 -17.30
C THR A 254 -9.15 3.43 -16.63
N GLU A 255 -7.87 3.04 -16.47
CA GLU A 255 -7.45 1.75 -15.90
C GLU A 255 -8.06 1.47 -14.52
N PHE A 256 -8.53 2.51 -13.82
CA PHE A 256 -9.28 2.42 -12.57
C PHE A 256 -10.47 3.41 -12.48
N GLY A 257 -10.98 3.88 -13.63
CA GLY A 257 -11.93 5.01 -13.67
C GLY A 257 -13.24 4.74 -12.93
N VAL A 258 -13.79 3.53 -13.04
CA VAL A 258 -14.99 3.14 -12.27
C VAL A 258 -14.72 3.16 -10.76
N ASN A 259 -13.53 2.76 -10.32
CA ASN A 259 -13.14 2.81 -8.91
C ASN A 259 -13.01 4.25 -8.41
N GLN A 260 -12.55 5.18 -9.23
CA GLN A 260 -12.48 6.60 -8.86
C GLN A 260 -13.88 7.19 -8.66
N CYS A 261 -14.83 6.87 -9.55
CA CYS A 261 -16.25 7.21 -9.33
C CYS A 261 -16.80 6.65 -8.03
N LEU A 262 -16.52 5.36 -7.78
CA LEU A 262 -16.95 4.69 -6.57
C LEU A 262 -16.39 5.37 -5.33
N GLN A 263 -15.09 5.69 -5.31
CA GLN A 263 -14.47 6.34 -4.16
C GLN A 263 -15.00 7.75 -3.96
N ALA A 264 -15.20 8.52 -5.04
CA ALA A 264 -15.82 9.84 -4.95
C ALA A 264 -17.24 9.75 -4.34
N CYS A 265 -18.05 8.79 -4.80
CA CYS A 265 -19.38 8.58 -4.26
C CYS A 265 -19.37 8.06 -2.82
N LYS A 266 -18.45 7.15 -2.47
CA LYS A 266 -18.26 6.71 -1.08
C LYS A 266 -17.91 7.89 -0.19
N ASN A 267 -17.00 8.77 -0.64
CA ASN A 267 -16.51 9.89 0.15
C ASN A 267 -17.53 11.04 0.32
N ASP A 268 -18.54 11.16 -0.54
CA ASP A 268 -19.62 12.15 -0.40
C ASP A 268 -20.90 11.51 0.19
N ILE A 269 -21.31 11.98 1.37
CA ILE A 269 -22.50 11.48 2.09
C ILE A 269 -23.80 11.69 1.30
N ARG A 270 -23.86 12.71 0.46
CA ARG A 270 -25.02 13.02 -0.39
C ARG A 270 -25.14 12.03 -1.53
N CYS A 271 -24.05 11.34 -1.89
CA CYS A 271 -24.05 10.41 -3.01
C CYS A 271 -24.81 9.12 -2.67
N LYS A 272 -25.87 8.80 -3.40
CA LYS A 272 -26.55 7.50 -3.29
C LYS A 272 -26.15 6.54 -4.39
N ALA A 273 -25.84 7.06 -5.57
CA ALA A 273 -25.38 6.30 -6.71
C ALA A 273 -24.41 7.12 -7.58
N PHE A 274 -23.72 6.47 -8.50
CA PHE A 274 -22.97 7.15 -9.55
C PHE A 274 -23.18 6.47 -10.89
N THR A 275 -22.88 7.19 -11.98
CA THR A 275 -22.70 6.61 -13.32
C THR A 275 -21.36 7.05 -13.87
N TYR A 276 -20.53 6.07 -14.19
CA TYR A 276 -19.30 6.20 -14.96
C TYR A 276 -19.65 6.05 -16.45
N VAL A 277 -19.31 7.05 -17.26
CA VAL A 277 -19.53 7.06 -18.71
C VAL A 277 -18.17 7.14 -19.38
N GLU A 278 -17.81 6.07 -20.08
CA GLU A 278 -16.59 6.00 -20.87
C GLU A 278 -16.79 6.77 -22.17
N ILE A 279 -15.94 7.77 -22.39
CA ILE A 279 -15.98 8.63 -23.59
C ILE A 279 -14.93 8.16 -24.60
N SER A 280 -13.75 7.78 -24.11
CA SER A 280 -12.67 7.16 -24.87
C SER A 280 -11.76 6.34 -23.95
N ASP A 281 -10.80 5.62 -24.54
CA ASP A 281 -9.85 4.75 -23.84
C ASP A 281 -9.04 5.47 -22.74
N ILE A 282 -8.98 6.81 -22.75
CA ILE A 282 -8.25 7.62 -21.77
C ILE A 282 -9.12 8.66 -21.05
N LYS A 283 -10.42 8.75 -21.38
CA LYS A 283 -11.30 9.79 -20.85
C LYS A 283 -12.66 9.23 -20.50
N ALA A 284 -13.09 9.51 -19.26
CA ALA A 284 -14.42 9.18 -18.80
C ALA A 284 -15.02 10.33 -18.00
N HIS A 285 -16.35 10.37 -17.93
CA HIS A 285 -17.07 11.24 -17.03
C HIS A 285 -17.66 10.45 -15.88
N CYS A 286 -17.55 11.02 -14.68
CA CYS A 286 -18.21 10.53 -13.50
C CYS A 286 -19.35 11.45 -13.11
N TYR A 287 -20.56 10.90 -12.97
CA TYR A 287 -21.73 11.63 -12.51
C TYR A 287 -22.20 11.09 -11.16
N LEU A 288 -22.06 11.89 -10.09
CA LEU A 288 -22.49 11.53 -8.74
C LEU A 288 -23.94 11.96 -8.51
N LYS A 289 -24.74 11.08 -7.90
CA LYS A 289 -26.20 11.23 -7.79
C LYS A 289 -26.66 11.26 -6.35
N ASN A 290 -27.61 12.14 -6.03
CA ASN A 290 -28.21 12.23 -4.70
C ASN A 290 -29.49 11.39 -4.55
N GLY A 291 -29.89 10.71 -5.63
CA GLY A 291 -30.94 9.70 -5.69
C GLY A 291 -30.46 8.44 -6.40
N ILE A 292 -31.34 7.45 -6.52
CA ILE A 292 -31.11 6.24 -7.33
C ILE A 292 -32.14 6.25 -8.47
N PRO A 293 -31.84 6.89 -9.62
CA PRO A 293 -32.73 6.89 -10.78
C PRO A 293 -32.91 5.49 -11.35
N SER A 294 -34.02 5.22 -12.04
CA SER A 294 -34.26 3.93 -12.71
C SER A 294 -33.14 3.58 -13.70
N PRO A 295 -32.77 2.28 -13.81
CA PRO A 295 -31.68 1.86 -14.69
C PRO A 295 -32.14 1.86 -16.16
N VAL A 296 -31.26 2.35 -17.04
CA VAL A 296 -31.40 2.32 -18.51
C VAL A 296 -30.21 1.56 -19.08
N LYS A 297 -30.45 0.59 -19.96
CA LYS A 297 -29.38 -0.16 -20.62
C LYS A 297 -28.64 0.74 -21.61
N LYS A 298 -27.34 0.92 -21.40
CA LYS A 298 -26.50 1.76 -22.25
C LYS A 298 -25.08 1.22 -22.27
N LYS A 299 -24.54 1.00 -23.48
CA LYS A 299 -23.15 0.61 -23.68
C LYS A 299 -22.23 1.72 -23.15
N ASN A 300 -21.04 1.35 -22.67
CA ASN A 300 -20.02 2.27 -22.13
C ASN A 300 -20.41 2.99 -20.82
N CYS A 301 -21.50 2.57 -20.18
CA CYS A 301 -21.93 3.08 -18.87
C CYS A 301 -21.78 1.99 -17.81
N THR A 302 -21.20 2.34 -16.67
CA THR A 302 -21.21 1.50 -15.46
C THR A 302 -21.76 2.33 -14.31
N SER A 303 -22.84 1.85 -13.69
CA SER A 303 -23.43 2.52 -12.53
C SER A 303 -23.11 1.77 -11.25
N GLY A 304 -23.04 2.49 -10.13
CA GLY A 304 -22.88 1.89 -8.80
C GLY A 304 -23.90 2.46 -7.83
N ILE A 305 -24.64 1.59 -7.13
CA ILE A 305 -25.50 1.97 -6.01
C ILE A 305 -24.68 1.86 -4.73
N VAL A 306 -24.37 3.01 -4.13
CA VAL A 306 -23.50 3.08 -2.95
C VAL A 306 -24.32 3.11 -1.67
N ARG A 307 -25.49 3.77 -1.67
CA ARG A 307 -26.39 3.87 -0.51
C ARG A 307 -27.82 3.52 -0.94
N PRO A 308 -28.24 2.24 -0.84
CA PRO A 308 -29.58 1.80 -1.23
C PRO A 308 -30.67 2.54 -0.43
N ASN A 309 -31.82 2.80 -1.06
CA ASN A 309 -32.93 3.50 -0.41
C ASN A 309 -33.81 2.59 0.48
N ASN A 310 -33.70 1.26 0.35
CA ASN A 310 -34.53 0.30 1.08
C ASN A 310 -33.69 -0.67 1.94
N LYS A 311 -34.28 -1.17 3.03
CA LYS A 311 -33.62 -2.02 4.03
C LYS A 311 -33.28 -3.42 3.49
N THR A 312 -34.09 -3.96 2.59
CA THR A 312 -33.90 -5.30 2.01
C THR A 312 -32.61 -5.37 1.19
N ASP A 313 -32.41 -4.43 0.27
CA ASP A 313 -31.20 -4.38 -0.57
C ASP A 313 -29.95 -4.11 0.27
N TYR A 314 -30.07 -3.26 1.29
CA TYR A 314 -29.02 -3.06 2.28
C TYR A 314 -28.63 -4.37 2.97
N CYS A 315 -29.61 -5.15 3.44
CA CYS A 315 -29.36 -6.37 4.17
C CYS A 315 -28.84 -7.51 3.31
N ASN A 316 -29.17 -7.55 2.02
CA ASN A 316 -28.56 -8.47 1.06
C ASN A 316 -27.05 -8.24 0.93
N ASN A 317 -26.64 -6.96 0.82
CA ASN A 317 -25.23 -6.59 0.77
C ASN A 317 -24.51 -6.91 2.08
N TYR A 318 -25.11 -6.56 3.23
CA TYR A 318 -24.58 -6.89 4.55
C TYR A 318 -24.31 -8.39 4.71
N ALA A 319 -25.28 -9.23 4.33
CA ALA A 319 -25.17 -10.68 4.48
C ALA A 319 -24.04 -11.25 3.61
N THR A 320 -23.92 -10.78 2.37
CA THR A 320 -22.83 -11.16 1.45
C THR A 320 -21.46 -10.82 2.04
N ASP A 321 -21.30 -9.61 2.59
CA ASP A 321 -20.04 -9.17 3.19
C ASP A 321 -19.71 -9.94 4.47
N ALA A 322 -20.71 -10.29 5.28
CA ALA A 322 -20.51 -11.12 6.46
C ALA A 322 -19.95 -12.50 6.09
N ILE A 323 -20.49 -13.16 5.06
CA ILE A 323 -19.95 -14.42 4.55
C ILE A 323 -18.52 -14.28 4.04
N ARG A 324 -18.21 -13.20 3.31
CA ARG A 324 -16.84 -12.92 2.87
C ARG A 324 -15.89 -12.80 4.06
N SER A 325 -16.27 -12.04 5.08
CA SER A 325 -15.47 -11.91 6.31
C SER A 325 -15.29 -13.25 7.04
N SER A 326 -16.33 -14.08 7.14
CA SER A 326 -16.25 -15.45 7.70
C SER A 326 -15.28 -16.33 6.93
N ASN A 327 -15.27 -16.23 5.60
CA ASN A 327 -14.31 -16.96 4.78
C ASN A 327 -12.88 -16.48 5.03
N ILE A 328 -12.63 -15.17 5.13
CA ILE A 328 -11.30 -14.65 5.49
C ILE A 328 -10.88 -15.12 6.89
N ASN A 329 -11.79 -15.11 7.85
CA ASN A 329 -11.56 -15.62 9.21
C ASN A 329 -11.09 -17.08 9.22
N ARG A 330 -11.69 -17.90 8.35
CA ARG A 330 -11.33 -19.31 8.16
C ARG A 330 -10.03 -19.48 7.36
N THR A 331 -9.89 -18.78 6.24
CA THR A 331 -8.74 -18.91 5.33
C THR A 331 -7.45 -18.37 5.92
N ASN A 332 -7.53 -17.38 6.80
CA ASN A 332 -6.37 -16.84 7.51
C ASN A 332 -6.16 -17.52 8.88
N ASP A 333 -6.83 -18.64 9.16
CA ASP A 333 -6.74 -19.41 10.42
C ASP A 333 -6.88 -18.54 11.69
N CYS A 334 -7.67 -17.48 11.61
CA CYS A 334 -7.87 -16.53 12.71
C CYS A 334 -8.59 -17.15 13.91
N ASN A 335 -9.33 -18.25 13.69
CA ASN A 335 -10.11 -19.00 14.67
C ASN A 335 -11.09 -18.16 15.51
N TYR A 336 -11.55 -16.99 15.02
CA TYR A 336 -12.54 -16.22 15.78
C TYR A 336 -13.90 -16.95 15.77
N PRO A 337 -14.49 -17.24 16.95
CA PRO A 337 -15.71 -18.03 17.04
C PRO A 337 -16.99 -17.15 17.07
N GLY A 338 -18.15 -17.81 17.00
CA GLY A 338 -19.46 -17.22 17.25
C GLY A 338 -20.24 -16.78 16.01
N ASN A 339 -21.48 -16.34 16.24
CA ASN A 339 -22.46 -16.04 15.18
C ASN A 339 -21.96 -15.01 14.15
N ARG A 340 -21.06 -14.11 14.56
CA ARG A 340 -20.41 -13.11 13.68
C ARG A 340 -19.71 -13.75 12.48
N TRP A 341 -19.16 -14.95 12.64
CA TRP A 341 -18.36 -15.65 11.64
C TRP A 341 -19.10 -16.86 11.05
N SER A 342 -20.43 -16.91 11.20
CA SER A 342 -21.26 -17.93 10.57
C SER A 342 -21.11 -17.89 9.04
N SER A 343 -21.13 -19.07 8.41
CA SER A 343 -21.19 -19.23 6.96
C SER A 343 -22.62 -19.21 6.39
N ASN A 344 -23.63 -19.01 7.24
CA ASN A 344 -25.04 -19.00 6.83
C ASN A 344 -25.50 -17.59 6.42
N TYR A 345 -25.72 -17.39 5.12
CA TYR A 345 -26.19 -16.13 4.55
C TYR A 345 -27.52 -15.67 5.17
N GLN A 346 -28.48 -16.58 5.30
CA GLN A 346 -29.83 -16.27 5.77
C GLN A 346 -29.82 -15.80 7.22
N SER A 347 -28.90 -16.29 8.04
CA SER A 347 -28.72 -15.84 9.42
C SER A 347 -28.27 -14.38 9.47
N HIS A 348 -27.28 -13.99 8.66
CA HIS A 348 -26.81 -12.60 8.58
C HIS A 348 -27.87 -11.67 8.00
N PHE A 349 -28.59 -12.12 6.96
CA PHE A 349 -29.67 -11.36 6.36
C PHE A 349 -30.80 -11.10 7.38
N SER A 350 -31.24 -12.15 8.08
CA SER A 350 -32.30 -12.07 9.09
C SER A 350 -31.90 -11.20 10.28
N PHE A 351 -30.63 -11.27 10.70
CA PHE A 351 -30.08 -10.37 11.71
C PHE A 351 -30.19 -8.90 11.27
N CYS A 352 -29.73 -8.58 10.06
CA CYS A 352 -29.76 -7.21 9.54
C CYS A 352 -31.19 -6.66 9.41
N MET A 353 -32.14 -7.50 8.95
CA MET A 353 -33.54 -7.07 8.81
C MET A 353 -34.16 -6.68 10.15
N LYS A 354 -33.76 -7.34 11.25
CA LYS A 354 -34.22 -7.05 12.61
C LYS A 354 -33.43 -5.93 13.30
N ALA A 355 -32.16 -5.76 12.95
CA ALA A 355 -31.29 -4.77 13.57
C ALA A 355 -31.57 -3.33 13.08
N PRO A 356 -31.31 -2.30 13.90
CA PRO A 356 -31.10 -0.93 13.43
C PRO A 356 -29.92 -0.88 12.46
N PHE A 357 -29.94 0.09 11.53
CA PHE A 357 -28.91 0.23 10.50
C PHE A 357 -27.51 0.38 11.11
N GLU A 358 -27.40 1.14 12.20
CA GLU A 358 -26.16 1.40 12.94
C GLU A 358 -25.57 0.11 13.49
N ARG A 359 -26.42 -0.83 13.92
CA ARG A 359 -25.97 -2.08 14.54
C ARG A 359 -25.36 -3.02 13.51
N SER A 360 -25.97 -3.17 12.32
CA SER A 360 -25.38 -3.95 11.24
C SER A 360 -24.10 -3.31 10.70
N GLN A 361 -24.01 -1.97 10.67
CA GLN A 361 -22.75 -1.28 10.34
C GLN A 361 -21.64 -1.56 11.37
N GLN A 362 -21.98 -1.53 12.65
CA GLN A 362 -21.03 -1.86 13.72
C GLN A 362 -20.50 -3.29 13.59
N GLU A 363 -21.33 -4.26 13.21
CA GLU A 363 -20.87 -5.64 12.96
C GLU A 363 -19.90 -5.75 11.79
N ILE A 364 -20.09 -4.98 10.70
CA ILE A 364 -19.11 -4.91 9.61
C ILE A 364 -17.78 -4.35 10.13
N PHE A 365 -17.84 -3.23 10.86
CA PHE A 365 -16.65 -2.59 11.42
C PHE A 365 -15.86 -3.53 12.32
N GLU A 366 -16.55 -4.21 13.24
CA GLU A 366 -15.89 -5.09 14.18
C GLU A 366 -15.32 -6.35 13.52
N ARG A 367 -15.97 -6.90 12.48
CA ARG A 367 -15.39 -7.97 11.65
C ARG A 367 -14.09 -7.49 11.00
N GLU A 368 -14.08 -6.34 10.33
CA GLU A 368 -12.86 -5.83 9.71
C GLU A 368 -11.75 -5.53 10.71
N LYS A 369 -12.10 -4.97 11.88
CA LYS A 369 -11.13 -4.71 12.97
C LYS A 369 -10.49 -6.00 13.46
N LEU A 370 -11.28 -7.05 13.66
CA LEU A 370 -10.78 -8.36 14.05
C LEU A 370 -9.94 -9.00 12.94
N LEU A 371 -10.39 -8.97 11.68
CA LEU A 371 -9.59 -9.51 10.56
C LEU A 371 -8.27 -8.75 10.36
N LYS A 372 -8.26 -7.43 10.58
CA LYS A 372 -7.02 -6.65 10.56
C LYS A 372 -6.07 -7.11 11.66
N LYS A 373 -6.58 -7.43 12.85
CA LYS A 373 -5.80 -8.03 13.93
C LYS A 373 -5.34 -9.45 13.61
N CYS A 374 -6.13 -10.22 12.88
CA CYS A 374 -5.75 -11.57 12.46
C CYS A 374 -4.54 -11.59 11.51
N GLY A 375 -4.33 -10.53 10.72
CA GLY A 375 -3.07 -10.30 9.99
C GLY A 375 -1.98 -9.57 10.78
N GLN A 376 -2.25 -9.24 12.05
CA GLN A 376 -1.34 -8.59 13.00
C GLN A 376 -1.13 -9.49 14.23
N SER A 377 -1.07 -10.81 14.04
CA SER A 377 -0.35 -11.61 15.03
C SER A 377 1.06 -11.03 15.16
N THR A 378 1.64 -11.13 16.34
CA THR A 378 3.04 -10.78 16.60
C THR A 378 3.93 -11.67 15.72
N ILE A 379 4.14 -11.26 14.48
CA ILE A 379 4.78 -12.08 13.45
C ILE A 379 6.28 -11.85 13.57
N SER A 380 6.91 -12.84 14.21
CA SER A 380 8.34 -13.10 14.19
C SER A 380 8.89 -12.92 12.77
N GLY A 381 9.85 -12.02 12.65
CA GLY A 381 10.45 -11.68 11.37
C GLY A 381 11.84 -12.28 11.21
N ASP A 382 12.23 -12.50 9.96
CA ASP A 382 13.62 -12.68 9.59
C ASP A 382 14.42 -11.50 10.12
N LEU A 383 15.43 -11.83 10.91
CA LEU A 383 16.40 -10.87 11.41
C LEU A 383 17.54 -10.84 10.40
N ALA A 384 17.79 -9.67 9.85
CA ALA A 384 19.00 -9.44 9.08
C ALA A 384 20.04 -8.74 9.95
N ALA A 385 21.31 -9.09 9.71
CA ALA A 385 22.41 -8.24 10.08
C ALA A 385 22.20 -6.87 9.42
N TYR A 386 22.09 -5.81 10.23
CA TYR A 386 21.76 -4.48 9.72
C TYR A 386 22.95 -3.54 9.82
N ASP A 387 23.56 -3.44 11.00
CA ASP A 387 24.68 -2.52 11.23
C ASP A 387 25.59 -2.99 12.38
N MET A 388 26.75 -2.36 12.52
CA MET A 388 27.67 -2.54 13.64
C MET A 388 28.07 -1.17 14.17
N CYS A 389 27.78 -0.91 15.44
CA CYS A 389 28.15 0.34 16.10
C CYS A 389 29.32 0.12 17.06
N TYR A 390 30.02 1.21 17.40
CA TYR A 390 31.09 1.18 18.37
C TYR A 390 31.08 2.41 19.29
N GLN A 391 31.61 2.23 20.50
CA GLN A 391 31.78 3.29 21.47
C GLN A 391 33.13 3.15 22.18
N VAL A 392 33.88 4.25 22.24
CA VAL A 392 35.12 4.34 23.02
C VAL A 392 34.80 4.88 24.41
N ASN A 393 35.07 4.09 25.44
CA ASN A 393 35.00 4.51 26.82
C ASN A 393 36.41 4.89 27.30
N LYS A 394 36.61 6.19 27.56
CA LYS A 394 37.91 6.73 27.96
C LYS A 394 38.24 6.42 29.41
N ASP A 395 37.24 6.16 30.24
CA ASP A 395 37.42 5.98 31.69
C ASP A 395 37.97 4.59 32.04
N ASP A 396 37.61 3.57 31.24
CA ASP A 396 38.12 2.20 31.39
C ASP A 396 39.14 1.79 30.30
N GLY A 397 39.44 2.71 29.37
CA GLY A 397 40.40 2.51 28.29
C GLY A 397 39.98 1.46 27.26
N LYS A 398 38.66 1.27 27.04
CA LYS A 398 38.14 0.24 26.14
C LYS A 398 37.36 0.80 24.97
N ILE A 399 37.29 0.01 23.89
CA ILE A 399 36.37 0.18 22.78
C ILE A 399 35.40 -0.99 22.77
N SER A 400 34.12 -0.68 22.65
CA SER A 400 33.02 -1.65 22.61
C SER A 400 32.39 -1.67 21.23
N PHE A 401 32.13 -2.86 20.70
CA PHE A 401 31.44 -3.08 19.42
C PHE A 401 30.13 -3.81 19.65
N TYR A 402 29.01 -3.28 19.16
CA TYR A 402 27.68 -3.85 19.36
C TYR A 402 26.89 -3.90 18.05
N PRO A 403 26.31 -5.07 17.70
CA PRO A 403 25.57 -5.23 16.45
C PRO A 403 24.15 -4.68 16.56
N ILE A 404 23.63 -4.24 15.42
CA ILE A 404 22.24 -3.86 15.22
C ILE A 404 21.59 -4.84 14.26
N ILE A 405 20.46 -5.40 14.67
CA ILE A 405 19.60 -6.23 13.83
C ILE A 405 18.40 -5.43 13.35
N LYS A 406 17.84 -5.84 12.20
CA LYS A 406 16.59 -5.31 11.66
C LYS A 406 15.62 -6.45 11.35
N ASN A 407 14.35 -6.27 11.71
CA ASN A 407 13.29 -7.14 11.23
C ASN A 407 13.03 -6.82 9.74
N VAL A 408 13.37 -7.75 8.85
CA VAL A 408 13.26 -7.60 7.38
C VAL A 408 12.01 -8.24 6.77
N GLY A 409 11.08 -8.74 7.58
CA GLY A 409 9.84 -9.33 7.10
C GLY A 409 9.65 -10.75 7.61
N THR A 410 8.64 -11.47 7.10
CA THR A 410 8.15 -12.70 7.74
C THR A 410 8.71 -13.96 7.08
N HIS A 411 9.39 -14.82 7.84
CA HIS A 411 9.75 -16.16 7.38
C HIS A 411 9.21 -17.26 8.32
N PRO A 412 8.24 -18.07 7.88
CA PRO A 412 7.54 -19.02 8.75
C PRO A 412 8.39 -20.09 9.43
N TRP A 413 9.58 -20.43 8.89
CA TRP A 413 10.44 -21.46 9.49
C TRP A 413 11.51 -20.88 10.42
N LYS A 414 12.14 -19.74 10.06
CA LYS A 414 13.20 -19.07 10.85
C LYS A 414 12.68 -18.48 12.16
N SER A 415 11.42 -18.07 12.14
CA SER A 415 10.72 -17.42 13.25
C SER A 415 10.59 -18.26 14.52
N ALA A 416 10.72 -19.58 14.43
CA ALA A 416 10.60 -20.52 15.55
C ALA A 416 11.94 -21.09 16.02
N LYS A 417 13.06 -20.64 15.43
CA LYS A 417 14.40 -21.19 15.66
C LYS A 417 15.18 -20.35 16.66
N LYS A 418 16.16 -20.98 17.32
CA LYS A 418 17.17 -20.25 18.10
C LYS A 418 18.06 -19.47 17.13
N VAL A 419 18.48 -18.29 17.58
CA VAL A 419 19.35 -17.41 16.80
C VAL A 419 20.64 -17.22 17.58
N GLN A 420 21.75 -17.36 16.88
CA GLN A 420 23.08 -17.09 17.42
C GLN A 420 23.72 -15.98 16.63
N TYR A 421 24.63 -15.25 17.26
CA TYR A 421 25.50 -14.32 16.56
C TYR A 421 26.89 -14.30 17.17
N GLY A 422 27.88 -14.06 16.32
CA GLY A 422 29.28 -14.00 16.68
C GLY A 422 29.84 -12.64 16.31
N ILE A 423 30.69 -12.08 17.16
CA ILE A 423 31.50 -10.90 16.86
C ILE A 423 32.96 -11.31 16.91
N HIS A 424 33.68 -11.07 15.82
CA HIS A 424 35.11 -11.30 15.70
C HIS A 424 35.84 -9.95 15.56
N VAL A 425 36.89 -9.77 16.35
CA VAL A 425 37.72 -8.57 16.33
C VAL A 425 39.19 -8.96 16.26
N GLN A 426 39.90 -8.43 15.25
CA GLN A 426 41.33 -8.61 15.07
C GLN A 426 42.06 -7.26 15.12
N TYR A 427 43.13 -7.21 15.92
CA TYR A 427 43.97 -6.02 16.08
C TYR A 427 45.42 -6.42 16.39
N GLY A 428 46.36 -5.97 15.54
CA GLY A 428 47.73 -6.45 15.59
C GLY A 428 47.80 -7.97 15.39
N THR A 429 48.44 -8.68 16.34
CA THR A 429 48.50 -10.15 16.37
C THR A 429 47.39 -10.79 17.21
N ILE A 430 46.53 -9.99 17.83
CA ILE A 430 45.46 -10.47 18.71
C ILE A 430 44.19 -10.67 17.89
N SER A 431 43.55 -11.82 18.11
CA SER A 431 42.26 -12.20 17.54
C SER A 431 41.34 -12.59 18.68
N THR A 432 40.15 -12.00 18.74
CA THR A 432 39.15 -12.27 19.79
C THR A 432 37.79 -12.51 19.16
N GLU A 433 37.13 -13.60 19.54
CA GLU A 433 35.79 -13.94 19.11
C GLU A 433 34.88 -14.10 20.33
N LYS A 434 33.63 -13.63 20.21
CA LYS A 434 32.61 -13.85 21.22
C LYS A 434 31.29 -14.25 20.58
N LEU A 435 30.79 -15.40 21.03
CA LEU A 435 29.51 -15.97 20.62
C LEU A 435 28.42 -15.63 21.62
N TYR A 436 27.27 -15.25 21.10
CA TYR A 436 26.07 -14.91 21.85
C TYR A 436 24.92 -15.78 21.39
N HIS A 437 24.08 -16.15 22.36
CA HIS A 437 22.86 -16.90 22.11
C HIS A 437 21.67 -16.00 22.41
N ILE A 438 20.78 -15.85 21.45
CA ILE A 438 19.50 -15.18 21.66
C ILE A 438 18.46 -16.29 21.85
N GLY A 439 17.76 -16.28 22.99
CA GLY A 439 16.77 -17.31 23.33
C GLY A 439 15.64 -17.43 22.30
N PRO A 440 14.88 -18.53 22.26
CA PRO A 440 13.80 -18.71 21.29
C PRO A 440 12.71 -17.63 21.44
N PHE A 441 11.96 -17.40 20.35
CA PHE A 441 10.70 -16.65 20.37
C PHE A 441 9.84 -17.05 21.58
N PRO A 442 9.26 -16.11 22.37
CA PRO A 442 8.92 -14.72 22.04
C PRO A 442 9.50 -13.70 23.04
N SER A 443 10.82 -13.43 23.01
CA SER A 443 11.39 -12.30 23.79
C SER A 443 11.53 -11.01 22.99
N TRP A 444 11.32 -11.03 21.67
CA TRP A 444 11.49 -9.85 20.79
C TRP A 444 10.15 -9.34 20.29
N LYS A 445 9.85 -8.07 20.54
CA LYS A 445 8.66 -7.36 20.05
C LYS A 445 9.05 -6.36 18.95
N LEU A 446 9.89 -6.76 18.01
CA LEU A 446 10.27 -5.91 16.89
C LEU A 446 9.26 -6.02 15.77
N ASN A 447 8.56 -4.94 15.47
CA ASN A 447 7.71 -4.85 14.30
C ASN A 447 8.57 -4.84 13.02
N ALA A 448 7.97 -5.21 11.88
CA ALA A 448 8.66 -5.18 10.60
C ALA A 448 9.24 -3.78 10.32
N GLY A 449 10.52 -3.72 10.00
CA GLY A 449 11.26 -2.47 9.76
C GLY A 449 11.92 -1.84 11.00
N GLU A 450 11.61 -2.30 12.21
CA GLU A 450 12.27 -1.83 13.44
C GLU A 450 13.65 -2.46 13.61
N THR A 451 14.53 -1.73 14.32
CA THR A 451 15.90 -2.15 14.64
C THR A 451 16.08 -2.35 16.15
N GLN A 452 17.02 -3.20 16.53
CA GLN A 452 17.41 -3.42 17.93
C GLN A 452 18.92 -3.57 18.06
N GLU A 453 19.47 -2.94 19.09
CA GLU A 453 20.85 -3.12 19.54
C GLU A 453 21.00 -4.41 20.35
N LEU A 454 22.07 -5.16 20.09
CA LEU A 454 22.42 -6.40 20.77
C LEU A 454 23.65 -6.23 21.67
N SER A 455 23.88 -7.20 22.55
CA SER A 455 25.07 -7.20 23.41
C SER A 455 26.36 -7.27 22.59
N GLY A 456 27.34 -6.46 22.99
CA GLY A 456 28.59 -6.25 22.28
C GLY A 456 29.85 -6.78 22.99
N ILE A 457 30.98 -6.74 22.29
CA ILE A 457 32.31 -7.10 22.81
C ILE A 457 33.12 -5.85 23.14
N SER A 458 33.81 -5.84 24.28
CA SER A 458 34.69 -4.73 24.69
C SER A 458 36.15 -5.19 24.79
N ILE A 459 37.06 -4.46 24.17
CA ILE A 459 38.50 -4.74 24.12
C ILE A 459 39.32 -3.48 24.45
N PRO A 460 40.62 -3.61 24.79
CA PRO A 460 41.47 -2.44 25.04
C PRO A 460 41.53 -1.49 23.82
N PHE A 461 41.40 -0.20 24.09
CA PHE A 461 41.45 0.85 23.08
C PHE A 461 42.86 1.45 22.94
N ASN A 462 43.30 1.60 21.70
CA ASN A 462 44.52 2.31 21.33
C ASN A 462 44.25 3.10 20.04
N SER A 463 44.43 4.42 20.10
CA SER A 463 44.12 5.34 19.00
C SER A 463 44.95 5.11 17.73
N ASN A 464 46.08 4.41 17.84
CA ASN A 464 46.98 4.13 16.72
C ASN A 464 46.85 2.69 16.21
N THR A 465 45.85 1.95 16.69
CA THR A 465 45.61 0.55 16.31
C THR A 465 44.47 0.46 15.31
N LEU A 466 44.67 -0.31 14.24
CA LEU A 466 43.61 -0.68 13.31
C LEU A 466 42.86 -1.90 13.84
N TYR A 467 41.54 -1.78 13.95
CA TYR A 467 40.64 -2.85 14.39
C TYR A 467 39.85 -3.36 13.19
N HIS A 468 39.99 -4.64 12.87
CA HIS A 468 39.16 -5.33 11.91
C HIS A 468 38.03 -6.03 12.66
N VAL A 469 36.78 -5.67 12.36
CA VAL A 469 35.59 -6.19 13.05
C VAL A 469 34.68 -6.84 12.03
N SER A 470 34.28 -8.07 12.30
CA SER A 470 33.25 -8.78 11.55
C SER A 470 32.22 -9.37 12.51
N TRP A 471 31.01 -9.58 12.02
CA TRP A 471 29.98 -10.26 12.77
C TRP A 471 29.04 -10.99 11.84
N GLN A 472 28.41 -12.03 12.37
CA GLN A 472 27.45 -12.84 11.64
C GLN A 472 26.32 -13.23 12.58
N ILE A 473 25.13 -13.42 12.02
CA ILE A 473 23.95 -13.94 12.70
C ILE A 473 23.46 -15.17 11.93
N TRP A 474 23.14 -16.24 12.63
CA TRP A 474 22.72 -17.51 12.02
C TRP A 474 21.72 -18.26 12.90
N HIS A 475 21.07 -19.25 12.31
CA HIS A 475 20.23 -20.21 13.02
C HIS A 475 21.01 -21.51 13.29
N ASP A 476 20.68 -22.22 14.37
CA ASP A 476 21.35 -23.47 14.78
C ASP A 476 21.39 -24.55 13.67
N ASP A 477 20.50 -24.46 12.67
CA ASP A 477 20.31 -25.39 11.57
C ASP A 477 20.65 -24.83 10.18
N ASP A 478 21.19 -23.61 10.08
CA ASP A 478 21.72 -23.08 8.82
C ASP A 478 23.04 -23.80 8.49
N THR A 479 22.98 -24.82 7.64
CA THR A 479 24.18 -25.50 7.10
C THR A 479 24.95 -24.64 6.10
N ASN A 480 24.45 -23.44 5.77
CA ASN A 480 25.14 -22.46 4.95
C ASN A 480 25.83 -21.41 5.85
N GLN A 481 27.09 -21.68 6.18
CA GLN A 481 28.01 -20.73 6.81
C GLN A 481 28.60 -19.75 5.77
N SER A 482 27.73 -19.01 5.08
CA SER A 482 28.18 -17.94 4.18
C SER A 482 28.19 -16.58 4.87
#